data_AF-H2CLT2-F1
#
_entry.id   AF-H2CLT2-F1
#
_cell.length_a   1.000
_cell.length_b   1.000
_cell.length_c   1.000
_cell.angle_alpha   90.00
_cell.angle_beta   90.00
_cell.angle_gamma   90.00
#
_symmetry.space_group_name_H-M   'P 1'
#
loop_
_entity.id
_entity.type
_entity.pdbx_description
1 polymer ?
#
loop_
_entity_poly.entity_id
_entity_poly.type
_entity_poly.pdbx_seq_one_letter_code
_entity_poly.pdbx_strand_id
1 'polypeptide(L)'
;MKTSDLPEILSDPSLDPRITPVELLLFPEASGDRARSKKPEAPSPADLKARLEAVRERLEARIQNDAGPYEHPLSICYHLARFQARFLHEEIVDSPVEKAARLVIEQKKARAAKKSRLKASKKKAKKSTGSIAKKVSDDDWLIDRETALKKEHENRQREMKAMHRMIQSFKAKLDIPPKLRTAPPEQLQLEMARQLNDLSSRFVVDESDRSLLLLELERYRNPDYIHPEHRAIIERQQQEFDDLQREFRRERKRSDLLESEVHRLTEQIIEGPSPSVRNEQLHELESLRRDYQLLSQKYDMLVSKNIELSNRLENQSHVKHLEQALDKIRDRVNAVIRSEGLTSEMLVVRIRREVEQLQRARTYLGKALFDLGMLYLRLGRKDDALTELRAAKELGVDDPEANRLLQNRADA
;
A
#
# COMPACT_ATOMS: atom_id res chain seq x y z
N MET A 1 -16.18 -50.02 14.42
CA MET A 1 -15.10 -51.04 14.33
C MET A 1 -14.81 -51.27 12.85
N LYS A 2 -13.61 -51.07 12.30
CA LYS A 2 -12.28 -51.17 12.92
C LYS A 2 -11.37 -50.00 12.51
N THR A 3 -10.80 -49.39 13.52
CA THR A 3 -9.67 -48.46 13.54
C THR A 3 -8.37 -49.25 13.35
N SER A 4 -8.16 -49.89 12.19
CA SER A 4 -7.05 -50.83 12.02
C SER A 4 -6.24 -50.74 10.73
N ASP A 5 -6.38 -49.67 9.93
CA ASP A 5 -5.57 -49.50 8.71
C ASP A 5 -5.06 -48.05 8.53
N LEU A 6 -4.71 -47.39 9.63
CA LEU A 6 -3.89 -46.17 9.59
C LEU A 6 -2.45 -46.56 9.94
N PRO A 7 -1.44 -46.22 9.14
CA PRO A 7 -0.05 -46.49 9.48
C PRO A 7 0.31 -45.83 10.83
N GLU A 8 1.06 -46.56 11.65
CA GLU A 8 1.44 -46.26 13.06
C GLU A 8 2.04 -44.86 13.33
N ILE A 9 2.29 -44.05 12.29
CA ILE A 9 2.87 -42.70 12.39
C ILE A 9 1.78 -41.61 12.50
N LEU A 10 0.54 -41.91 12.10
CA LEU A 10 -0.64 -41.05 12.37
C LEU A 10 -1.36 -41.42 13.69
N SER A 11 -0.75 -42.33 14.46
CA SER A 11 -1.29 -42.82 15.73
C SER A 11 -0.81 -42.01 16.94
N ASP A 12 0.02 -40.97 16.75
CA ASP A 12 0.33 -40.02 17.82
C ASP A 12 -0.83 -39.00 17.93
N PRO A 13 -1.66 -39.05 18.98
CA PRO A 13 -2.85 -38.20 19.15
C PRO A 13 -2.50 -36.72 19.45
N SER A 14 -1.24 -36.31 19.29
CA SER A 14 -0.70 -35.01 19.66
C SER A 14 -0.37 -34.09 18.48
N LEU A 15 -0.52 -34.55 17.23
CA LEU A 15 -0.21 -33.78 16.02
C LEU A 15 -1.48 -33.49 15.22
N ASP A 16 -2.12 -32.36 15.49
CA ASP A 16 -3.23 -31.84 14.68
C ASP A 16 -2.71 -31.49 13.26
N PRO A 17 -3.23 -32.10 12.18
CA PRO A 17 -2.82 -31.79 10.81
C PRO A 17 -3.03 -30.31 10.45
N ARG A 18 -3.97 -29.61 11.11
CA ARG A 18 -4.22 -28.17 10.90
C ARG A 18 -3.08 -27.29 11.37
N ILE A 19 -2.29 -27.74 12.34
CA ILE A 19 -1.24 -26.94 13.00
C ILE A 19 0.16 -27.43 12.60
N THR A 20 0.29 -28.72 12.27
CA THR A 20 1.56 -29.37 11.93
C THR A 20 2.15 -28.92 10.58
N PRO A 21 3.45 -28.58 10.51
CA PRO A 21 4.06 -28.12 9.26
C PRO A 21 3.98 -29.09 8.09
N VAL A 22 3.81 -28.58 6.86
CA VAL A 22 3.69 -29.43 5.65
C VAL A 22 4.90 -30.33 5.45
N GLU A 23 6.11 -29.89 5.82
CA GLU A 23 7.30 -30.73 5.77
C GLU A 23 7.17 -31.99 6.63
N LEU A 24 6.65 -31.85 7.86
CA LEU A 24 6.50 -32.96 8.80
C LEU A 24 5.35 -33.90 8.41
N LEU A 25 4.29 -33.36 7.81
CA LEU A 25 3.20 -34.18 7.27
C LEU A 25 3.66 -35.07 6.10
N LEU A 26 4.51 -34.53 5.22
CA LEU A 26 5.02 -35.25 4.05
C LEU A 26 6.22 -36.15 4.39
N PHE A 27 7.06 -35.70 5.33
CA PHE A 27 8.30 -36.36 5.75
C PHE A 27 8.37 -36.49 7.27
N PRO A 28 7.52 -37.33 7.89
CA PRO A 28 7.54 -37.55 9.34
C PRO A 28 8.84 -38.18 9.85
N GLU A 29 9.64 -38.76 8.95
CA GLU A 29 10.99 -39.26 9.26
C GLU A 29 12.01 -38.14 9.56
N ALA A 30 11.65 -36.87 9.30
CA ALA A 30 12.54 -35.73 9.51
C ALA A 30 12.51 -35.15 10.95
N SER A 31 11.52 -35.47 11.79
CA SER A 31 11.29 -34.84 13.11
C SER A 31 12.02 -35.45 14.32
N GLY A 32 12.85 -36.48 14.18
CA GLY A 32 13.81 -36.88 15.22
C GLY A 32 13.76 -38.32 15.74
N ASP A 33 14.93 -38.77 16.19
CA ASP A 33 15.32 -40.00 16.92
C ASP A 33 15.04 -41.40 16.35
N ARG A 34 14.10 -41.60 15.42
CA ARG A 34 13.87 -42.93 14.80
C ARG A 34 14.77 -43.25 13.60
N ALA A 35 15.55 -42.28 13.12
CA ALA A 35 16.45 -42.45 11.98
C ALA A 35 17.62 -43.42 12.23
N ARG A 36 17.84 -43.87 13.48
CA ARG A 36 19.01 -44.70 13.83
C ARG A 36 18.82 -46.22 13.84
N SER A 37 17.61 -46.77 13.68
CA SER A 37 17.42 -48.21 13.98
C SER A 37 16.80 -49.12 12.93
N LYS A 38 16.23 -48.65 11.81
CA LYS A 38 15.78 -49.55 10.74
C LYS A 38 16.01 -48.91 9.37
N LYS A 39 16.51 -49.70 8.41
CA LYS A 39 16.53 -49.31 6.98
C LYS A 39 15.12 -48.82 6.63
N PRO A 40 14.95 -47.64 6.01
CA PRO A 40 13.63 -47.15 5.66
C PRO A 40 13.02 -48.12 4.64
N GLU A 41 12.05 -48.93 5.08
CA GLU A 41 11.17 -49.63 4.15
C GLU A 41 10.43 -48.55 3.35
N ALA A 42 10.34 -48.75 2.04
CA ALA A 42 9.62 -47.81 1.19
C ALA A 42 8.17 -47.69 1.69
N PRO A 43 7.67 -46.46 1.97
CA PRO A 43 6.34 -46.29 2.54
C PRO A 43 5.28 -46.91 1.63
N SER A 44 4.24 -47.48 2.23
CA SER A 44 3.16 -48.09 1.46
C SER A 44 2.41 -47.02 0.66
N PRO A 45 1.77 -47.37 -0.47
CA PRO A 45 0.96 -46.40 -1.23
C PRO A 45 -0.22 -45.85 -0.40
N ALA A 46 -0.72 -46.62 0.57
CA ALA A 46 -1.72 -46.15 1.52
C ALA A 46 -1.16 -45.07 2.46
N ASP A 47 0.09 -45.22 2.90
CA ASP A 47 0.77 -44.25 3.76
C ASP A 47 1.02 -42.93 3.02
N LEU A 48 1.47 -43.02 1.76
CA LEU A 48 1.69 -41.84 0.91
C LEU A 48 0.38 -41.07 0.68
N LYS A 49 -0.72 -41.78 0.47
CA LYS A 49 -2.05 -41.17 0.32
C LYS A 49 -2.51 -40.51 1.62
N ALA A 50 -2.32 -41.16 2.77
CA ALA A 50 -2.67 -40.59 4.07
C ALA A 50 -1.92 -39.29 4.37
N ARG A 51 -0.62 -39.22 4.03
CA ARG A 51 0.18 -37.99 4.15
C ARG A 51 -0.37 -36.85 3.29
N LEU A 52 -0.82 -37.16 2.06
CA LEU A 52 -1.41 -36.16 1.17
C LEU A 52 -2.80 -35.68 1.63
N GLU A 53 -3.62 -36.56 2.22
CA GLU A 53 -4.90 -36.16 2.81
C GLU A 53 -4.69 -35.26 4.05
N ALA A 54 -3.68 -35.53 4.88
CA ALA A 54 -3.33 -34.63 5.99
C ALA A 54 -2.92 -33.22 5.50
N VAL A 55 -2.16 -33.14 4.39
CA VAL A 55 -1.83 -31.85 3.74
C VAL A 55 -3.08 -31.18 3.17
N ARG A 56 -4.02 -31.95 2.62
CA ARG A 56 -5.30 -31.43 2.14
C ARG A 56 -6.10 -30.78 3.26
N GLU A 57 -6.24 -31.46 4.39
CA GLU A 57 -6.95 -30.93 5.58
C GLU A 57 -6.32 -29.62 6.06
N ARG A 58 -4.98 -29.54 6.09
CA ARG A 58 -4.25 -28.31 6.42
C ARG A 58 -4.53 -27.17 5.44
N LEU A 59 -4.50 -27.45 4.13
CA LEU A 59 -4.76 -26.44 3.10
C LEU A 59 -6.22 -25.97 3.12
N GLU A 60 -7.17 -26.86 3.39
CA GLU A 60 -8.58 -26.51 3.52
C GLU A 60 -8.83 -25.67 4.78
N ALA A 61 -8.20 -26.00 5.92
CA ALA A 61 -8.23 -25.19 7.13
C ALA A 61 -7.67 -23.78 6.90
N ARG A 62 -6.56 -23.66 6.17
CA ARG A 62 -5.99 -22.35 5.76
C ARG A 62 -6.96 -21.52 4.92
N ILE A 63 -7.64 -22.13 3.95
CA ILE A 63 -8.62 -21.43 3.09
C ILE A 63 -9.81 -20.94 3.92
N GLN A 64 -10.16 -21.67 4.98
CA GLN A 64 -11.23 -21.31 5.91
C GLN A 64 -10.80 -20.31 6.99
N ASN A 65 -9.57 -19.77 6.92
CA ASN A 65 -8.96 -18.90 7.95
C ASN A 65 -8.92 -19.54 9.36
N ASP A 66 -8.92 -20.87 9.43
CA ASP A 66 -8.79 -21.59 10.69
C ASP A 66 -7.34 -21.45 11.20
N ALA A 67 -7.17 -20.96 12.42
CA ALA A 67 -5.91 -20.43 12.94
C ALA A 67 -4.80 -21.49 13.03
N GLY A 68 -3.80 -21.40 12.15
CA GLY A 68 -2.55 -22.16 12.21
C GLY A 68 -1.33 -21.28 11.91
N PRO A 69 -0.10 -21.73 12.23
CA PRO A 69 1.11 -20.98 11.94
C PRO A 69 1.23 -20.71 10.43
N TYR A 70 1.57 -19.47 10.07
CA TYR A 70 1.69 -19.06 8.67
C TYR A 70 2.83 -19.83 7.99
N GLU A 71 2.51 -20.46 6.85
CA GLU A 71 3.49 -21.03 5.94
C GLU A 71 3.45 -20.35 4.58
N HIS A 72 4.62 -19.97 4.10
CA HIS A 72 4.74 -19.33 2.80
C HIS A 72 4.31 -20.30 1.67
N PRO A 73 3.44 -19.90 0.72
CA PRO A 73 2.96 -20.78 -0.36
C PRO A 73 4.09 -21.46 -1.14
N LEU A 74 5.19 -20.76 -1.44
CA LEU A 74 6.34 -21.37 -2.11
C LEU A 74 6.99 -22.51 -1.32
N SER A 75 7.03 -22.42 0.00
CA SER A 75 7.57 -23.47 0.87
C SER A 75 6.72 -24.74 0.74
N ILE A 76 5.38 -24.59 0.81
CA ILE A 76 4.43 -25.69 0.58
C ILE A 76 4.64 -26.31 -0.80
N CYS A 77 4.78 -25.47 -1.83
CA CYS A 77 5.02 -25.94 -3.21
C CYS A 77 6.35 -26.71 -3.34
N TYR A 78 7.40 -26.24 -2.66
CA TYR A 78 8.70 -26.90 -2.60
C TYR A 78 8.61 -28.28 -1.96
N HIS A 79 7.98 -28.41 -0.79
CA HIS A 79 7.83 -29.71 -0.13
C HIS A 79 6.97 -30.68 -0.95
N LEU A 80 5.92 -30.20 -1.62
CA LEU A 80 5.13 -30.99 -2.56
C LEU A 80 5.93 -31.43 -3.79
N ALA A 81 6.76 -30.56 -4.37
CA ALA A 81 7.63 -30.90 -5.49
C ALA A 81 8.70 -31.93 -5.08
N ARG A 82 9.28 -31.78 -3.89
CA ARG A 82 10.23 -32.73 -3.30
C ARG A 82 9.57 -34.08 -3.02
N PHE A 83 8.31 -34.10 -2.57
CA PHE A 83 7.53 -35.32 -2.36
C PHE A 83 7.22 -36.03 -3.68
N GLN A 84 6.82 -35.27 -4.71
CA GLN A 84 6.64 -35.79 -6.08
C GLN A 84 7.94 -36.41 -6.61
N ALA A 85 9.07 -35.73 -6.44
CA ALA A 85 10.36 -36.24 -6.87
C ALA A 85 10.79 -37.48 -6.08
N ARG A 86 10.55 -37.53 -4.77
CA ARG A 86 11.05 -38.65 -3.95
C ARG A 86 10.23 -39.93 -4.09
N PHE A 87 8.91 -39.82 -4.23
CA PHE A 87 8.01 -40.98 -4.13
C PHE A 87 7.15 -41.21 -5.37
N LEU A 88 6.84 -40.16 -6.12
CA LEU A 88 5.94 -40.24 -7.28
C LEU A 88 6.69 -40.11 -8.60
N HIS A 89 7.98 -40.48 -8.62
CA HIS A 89 8.73 -40.53 -9.86
C HIS A 89 8.00 -41.39 -10.87
N GLU A 90 7.65 -40.73 -11.95
CA GLU A 90 7.08 -41.32 -13.14
C GLU A 90 8.10 -42.32 -13.70
N GLU A 91 7.83 -43.63 -13.57
CA GLU A 91 8.09 -44.57 -14.68
C GLU A 91 7.16 -44.22 -15.88
N ILE A 92 7.07 -42.94 -16.22
CA ILE A 92 6.45 -42.43 -17.45
C ILE A 92 7.60 -42.02 -18.37
N VAL A 93 8.51 -42.96 -18.58
CA VAL A 93 9.06 -43.14 -19.90
C VAL A 93 8.63 -44.54 -20.30
N ASP A 94 7.41 -44.66 -20.82
CA ASP A 94 7.17 -45.71 -21.82
C ASP A 94 8.21 -45.40 -22.90
N SER A 95 9.37 -46.06 -22.83
CA SER A 95 10.41 -45.93 -23.84
C SER A 95 9.74 -46.18 -25.19
N PRO A 96 10.10 -45.45 -26.27
CA PRO A 96 9.60 -45.77 -27.61
C PRO A 96 9.75 -47.26 -27.92
N VAL A 97 10.79 -47.89 -27.33
CA VAL A 97 11.07 -49.32 -27.38
C VAL A 97 10.04 -50.15 -26.62
N GLU A 98 9.57 -49.74 -25.44
CA GLU A 98 8.55 -50.45 -24.66
C GLU A 98 7.15 -50.31 -25.28
N LYS A 99 6.80 -49.14 -25.83
CA LYS A 99 5.60 -48.96 -26.65
C LYS A 99 5.63 -49.84 -27.90
N ALA A 100 6.76 -49.88 -28.60
CA ALA A 100 6.95 -50.75 -29.76
C ALA A 100 6.90 -52.24 -29.37
N ALA A 101 7.51 -52.63 -28.24
CA ALA A 101 7.49 -54.00 -27.74
C ALA A 101 6.08 -54.45 -27.38
N ARG A 102 5.28 -53.60 -26.70
CA ARG A 102 3.87 -53.87 -26.42
C ARG A 102 3.04 -54.04 -27.69
N LEU A 103 3.22 -53.17 -28.69
CA LEU A 103 2.54 -53.31 -29.99
C LEU A 103 2.91 -54.61 -30.70
N VAL A 104 4.18 -55.04 -30.66
CA VAL A 104 4.62 -56.31 -31.25
C VAL A 104 4.02 -57.51 -30.49
N ILE A 105 3.94 -57.44 -29.16
CA ILE A 105 3.32 -58.48 -28.33
C ILE A 105 1.81 -58.58 -28.63
N GLU A 106 1.11 -57.45 -28.74
CA GLU A 106 -0.31 -57.43 -29.11
C GLU A 106 -0.54 -57.94 -30.54
N GLN A 107 0.31 -57.57 -31.51
CA GLN A 107 0.24 -58.13 -32.86
C GLN A 107 0.51 -59.64 -32.88
N LYS A 108 1.47 -60.14 -32.08
CA LYS A 108 1.72 -61.58 -31.93
C LYS A 108 0.52 -62.29 -31.30
N LYS A 109 -0.10 -61.72 -30.27
CA LYS A 109 -1.32 -62.25 -29.64
C LYS A 109 -2.51 -62.26 -30.60
N ALA A 110 -2.71 -61.18 -31.38
CA ALA A 110 -3.76 -61.10 -32.40
C ALA A 110 -3.55 -62.12 -33.54
N ARG A 111 -2.29 -62.32 -33.97
CA ARG A 111 -1.93 -63.37 -34.95
C ARG A 111 -2.11 -64.78 -34.37
N ALA A 112 -1.78 -65.00 -33.11
CA ALA A 112 -2.01 -66.26 -32.40
C ALA A 112 -3.51 -66.56 -32.26
N ALA A 113 -4.33 -65.56 -31.92
CA ALA A 113 -5.78 -65.65 -31.84
C ALA A 113 -6.45 -65.90 -33.21
N LYS A 114 -5.93 -65.29 -34.29
CA LYS A 114 -6.36 -65.62 -35.66
C LYS A 114 -5.99 -67.05 -36.05
N LYS A 115 -4.76 -67.51 -35.73
CA LYS A 115 -4.32 -68.90 -35.98
C LYS A 115 -5.12 -69.91 -35.16
N SER A 116 -5.46 -69.62 -33.91
CA SER A 116 -6.30 -70.50 -33.09
C SER A 116 -7.73 -70.56 -33.60
N ARG A 117 -8.32 -69.43 -34.06
CA ARG A 117 -9.63 -69.41 -34.74
C ARG A 117 -9.63 -70.19 -36.06
N LEU A 118 -8.57 -70.10 -36.87
CA LEU A 118 -8.39 -70.89 -38.09
C LEU A 118 -8.19 -72.40 -37.82
N LYS A 119 -7.51 -72.75 -36.73
CA LYS A 119 -7.39 -74.15 -36.28
C LYS A 119 -8.71 -74.68 -35.70
N ALA A 120 -9.50 -73.84 -35.02
CA ALA A 120 -10.82 -74.18 -34.51
C ALA A 120 -11.85 -74.34 -35.65
N SER A 121 -11.78 -73.53 -36.72
CA SER A 121 -12.62 -73.72 -37.91
C SER A 121 -12.21 -74.96 -38.70
N LYS A 122 -10.90 -75.26 -38.81
CA LYS A 122 -10.42 -76.54 -39.40
C LYS A 122 -10.75 -77.78 -38.54
N LYS A 123 -10.78 -77.67 -37.21
CA LYS A 123 -11.26 -78.73 -36.31
C LYS A 123 -12.78 -78.93 -36.36
N LYS A 124 -13.57 -77.87 -36.59
CA LYS A 124 -15.02 -78.01 -36.84
C LYS A 124 -15.34 -78.69 -38.18
N ALA A 125 -14.41 -78.69 -39.14
CA ALA A 125 -14.52 -79.42 -40.41
C ALA A 125 -13.95 -80.85 -40.38
N LYS A 126 -13.32 -81.29 -39.28
CA LYS A 126 -12.75 -82.64 -39.12
C LYS A 126 -12.95 -83.12 -37.68
N LYS A 127 -13.92 -84.01 -37.49
CA LYS A 127 -14.40 -84.70 -36.26
C LYS A 127 -15.64 -84.04 -35.63
N SER A 128 -16.87 -84.45 -35.96
CA SER A 128 -17.55 -85.70 -35.53
C SER A 128 -16.68 -86.81 -34.92
N THR A 129 -17.05 -87.21 -33.70
CA THR A 129 -16.54 -88.33 -32.89
C THR A 129 -15.22 -88.09 -32.12
N GLY A 130 -15.28 -88.43 -30.83
CA GLY A 130 -14.11 -88.73 -30.01
C GLY A 130 -13.86 -87.78 -28.85
N SER A 131 -14.34 -88.18 -27.67
CA SER A 131 -14.02 -87.72 -26.32
C SER A 131 -12.51 -87.56 -26.08
N ILE A 132 -12.11 -86.48 -25.39
CA ILE A 132 -10.79 -86.40 -24.76
C ILE A 132 -10.93 -85.73 -23.39
N ALA A 133 -10.48 -86.48 -22.39
CA ALA A 133 -10.44 -86.16 -20.98
C ALA A 133 -9.57 -84.93 -20.67
N LYS A 134 -10.03 -84.18 -19.66
CA LYS A 134 -9.34 -83.07 -18.99
C LYS A 134 -8.04 -83.57 -18.35
N LYS A 135 -6.88 -83.15 -18.86
CA LYS A 135 -5.66 -82.99 -18.07
C LYS A 135 -5.57 -81.51 -17.72
N VAL A 136 -5.83 -81.17 -16.46
CA VAL A 136 -5.55 -79.85 -15.90
C VAL A 136 -4.04 -79.81 -15.65
N SER A 137 -3.35 -78.91 -16.35
CA SER A 137 -1.89 -78.73 -16.33
C SER A 137 -1.55 -77.68 -15.28
N ASP A 138 -0.43 -77.87 -14.57
CA ASP A 138 0.16 -76.93 -13.60
C ASP A 138 0.47 -75.52 -14.17
N ASP A 139 0.24 -75.29 -15.46
CA ASP A 139 0.41 -74.01 -16.15
C ASP A 139 -0.67 -72.96 -15.82
N ASP A 140 -1.85 -73.37 -15.36
CA ASP A 140 -2.94 -72.42 -15.03
C ASP A 140 -2.60 -71.56 -13.79
N TRP A 141 -1.83 -72.09 -12.84
CA TRP A 141 -1.44 -71.35 -11.61
C TRP A 141 -0.39 -70.27 -11.87
N LEU A 142 0.48 -70.45 -12.87
CA LEU A 142 1.48 -69.46 -13.29
C LEU A 142 0.85 -68.28 -14.05
N ILE A 143 -0.16 -68.56 -14.88
CA ILE A 143 -0.90 -67.53 -15.63
C ILE A 143 -1.76 -66.68 -14.66
N ASP A 144 -2.36 -67.30 -13.64
CA ASP A 144 -3.10 -66.59 -12.60
C ASP A 144 -2.20 -65.71 -11.73
N ARG A 145 -0.97 -66.16 -11.42
CA ARG A 145 0.01 -65.36 -10.67
C ARG A 145 0.55 -64.18 -11.47
N GLU A 146 0.86 -64.36 -12.75
CA GLU A 146 1.28 -63.25 -13.63
C GLU A 146 0.18 -62.23 -13.87
N THR A 147 -1.07 -62.66 -14.01
CA THR A 147 -2.21 -61.75 -14.20
C THR A 147 -2.57 -61.02 -12.90
N ALA A 148 -2.40 -61.65 -11.74
CA ALA A 148 -2.52 -60.99 -10.44
C ALA A 148 -1.44 -59.91 -10.25
N LEU A 149 -0.17 -60.19 -10.56
CA LEU A 149 0.92 -59.22 -10.48
C LEU A 149 0.74 -58.05 -11.45
N LYS A 150 0.23 -58.29 -12.67
CA LYS A 150 -0.10 -57.23 -13.63
C LYS A 150 -1.24 -56.35 -13.13
N LYS A 151 -2.29 -56.93 -12.55
CA LYS A 151 -3.39 -56.17 -11.93
C LYS A 151 -2.93 -55.35 -10.73
N GLU A 152 -2.04 -55.89 -9.90
CA GLU A 152 -1.46 -55.19 -8.76
C GLU A 152 -0.59 -54.00 -9.21
N HIS A 153 0.21 -54.19 -10.27
CA HIS A 153 1.01 -53.12 -10.87
C HIS A 153 0.14 -52.02 -11.51
N GLU A 154 -0.93 -52.41 -12.23
CA GLU A 154 -1.90 -51.46 -12.80
C GLU A 154 -2.63 -50.66 -11.72
N ASN A 155 -3.00 -51.31 -10.61
CA ASN A 155 -3.63 -50.63 -9.48
C ASN A 155 -2.67 -49.65 -8.80
N ARG A 156 -1.42 -50.05 -8.56
CA ARG A 156 -0.36 -49.15 -8.05
C ARG A 156 -0.16 -47.94 -8.97
N GLN A 157 -0.07 -48.15 -10.28
CA GLN A 157 0.07 -47.04 -11.24
C GLN A 157 -1.14 -46.08 -11.24
N ARG A 158 -2.36 -46.60 -11.05
CA ARG A 158 -3.57 -45.77 -10.92
C ARG A 158 -3.54 -44.94 -9.63
N GLU A 159 -3.08 -45.53 -8.53
CA GLU A 159 -2.93 -44.84 -7.24
C GLU A 159 -1.87 -43.73 -7.32
N MET A 160 -0.71 -43.99 -7.94
CA MET A 160 0.32 -42.97 -8.17
C MET A 160 -0.19 -41.80 -9.03
N LYS A 161 -0.95 -42.08 -10.09
CA LYS A 161 -1.59 -41.05 -10.92
C LYS A 161 -2.63 -40.25 -10.16
N ALA A 162 -3.40 -40.89 -9.27
CA ALA A 162 -4.36 -40.19 -8.41
C ALA A 162 -3.65 -39.25 -7.42
N MET A 163 -2.57 -39.72 -6.79
CA MET A 163 -1.73 -38.89 -5.91
C MET A 163 -1.07 -37.72 -6.66
N HIS A 164 -0.60 -37.93 -7.90
CA HIS A 164 -0.09 -36.85 -8.73
C HIS A 164 -1.15 -35.77 -8.99
N ARG A 165 -2.37 -36.16 -9.37
CA ARG A 165 -3.50 -35.22 -9.58
C ARG A 165 -3.85 -34.46 -8.31
N MET A 166 -3.82 -35.13 -7.15
CA MET A 166 -4.08 -34.51 -5.87
C MET A 166 -3.05 -33.40 -5.57
N ILE A 167 -1.76 -33.65 -5.79
CA ILE A 167 -0.71 -32.64 -5.61
C ILE A 167 -0.85 -31.47 -6.59
N GLN A 168 -1.21 -31.74 -7.85
CA GLN A 168 -1.49 -30.65 -8.80
C GLN A 168 -2.69 -29.80 -8.35
N SER A 169 -3.72 -30.42 -7.77
CA SER A 169 -4.86 -29.69 -7.20
C SER A 169 -4.44 -28.80 -6.01
N PHE A 170 -3.50 -29.26 -5.18
CA PHE A 170 -2.94 -28.45 -4.10
C PHE A 170 -2.15 -27.26 -4.64
N LYS A 171 -1.23 -27.51 -5.58
CA LYS A 171 -0.43 -26.46 -6.22
C LYS A 171 -1.28 -25.40 -6.93
N ALA A 172 -2.43 -25.79 -7.49
CA ALA A 172 -3.37 -24.87 -8.12
C ALA A 172 -4.07 -23.92 -7.14
N LYS A 173 -4.33 -24.39 -5.90
CA LYS A 173 -4.93 -23.59 -4.81
C LYS A 173 -3.93 -22.63 -4.14
N LEU A 174 -2.63 -22.78 -4.38
CA LEU A 174 -1.60 -21.91 -3.82
C LEU A 174 -1.46 -20.62 -4.64
N ASP A 175 -1.35 -19.50 -3.94
CA ASP A 175 -1.10 -18.19 -4.53
C ASP A 175 0.36 -18.03 -4.92
N ILE A 176 0.71 -18.62 -6.07
CA ILE A 176 2.07 -18.74 -6.60
C ILE A 176 2.02 -18.60 -8.13
N PRO A 177 3.00 -17.92 -8.76
CA PRO A 177 3.12 -17.84 -10.21
C PRO A 177 3.05 -19.21 -10.90
N PRO A 178 2.35 -19.34 -12.03
CA PRO A 178 2.14 -20.63 -12.70
C PRO A 178 3.46 -21.29 -13.13
N LYS A 179 4.47 -20.48 -13.47
CA LYS A 179 5.82 -20.95 -13.85
C LYS A 179 6.52 -21.71 -12.72
N LEU A 180 6.25 -21.35 -11.46
CA LEU A 180 6.88 -21.97 -10.29
C LEU A 180 6.14 -23.23 -9.83
N ARG A 181 4.85 -23.39 -10.18
CA ARG A 181 4.05 -24.58 -9.79
C ARG A 181 4.62 -25.88 -10.37
N THR A 182 5.22 -25.81 -11.56
CA THR A 182 5.84 -26.93 -12.27
C THR A 182 7.36 -26.95 -12.15
N ALA A 183 7.97 -26.01 -11.43
CA ALA A 183 9.41 -25.90 -11.33
C ALA A 183 10.00 -27.05 -10.48
N PRO A 184 11.26 -27.46 -10.77
CA PRO A 184 11.98 -28.41 -9.94
C PRO A 184 12.27 -27.82 -8.54
N PRO A 185 12.51 -28.67 -7.53
CA PRO A 185 12.74 -28.22 -6.16
C PRO A 185 13.92 -27.25 -6.02
N GLU A 186 14.98 -27.43 -6.81
CA GLU A 186 16.16 -26.54 -6.81
C GLU A 186 15.81 -25.10 -7.24
N GLN A 187 14.98 -24.95 -8.28
CA GLN A 187 14.54 -23.65 -8.76
C GLN A 187 13.61 -22.96 -7.76
N LEU A 188 12.75 -23.73 -7.08
CA LEU A 188 11.89 -23.21 -6.01
C LEU A 188 12.71 -22.73 -4.81
N GLN A 189 13.74 -23.47 -4.42
CA GLN A 189 14.64 -23.09 -3.33
C GLN A 189 15.41 -21.80 -3.64
N LEU A 190 15.89 -21.64 -4.88
CA LEU A 190 16.55 -20.41 -5.32
C LEU A 190 15.61 -19.19 -5.24
N GLU A 191 14.35 -19.37 -5.66
CA GLU A 191 13.37 -18.28 -5.64
C GLU A 191 12.96 -17.91 -4.20
N MET A 192 12.84 -18.90 -3.31
CA MET A 192 12.63 -18.65 -1.88
C MET A 192 13.79 -17.85 -1.26
N ALA A 193 15.03 -18.19 -1.61
CA ALA A 193 16.21 -17.46 -1.13
C ALA A 193 16.23 -16.01 -1.64
N ARG A 194 15.83 -15.76 -2.89
CA ARG A 194 15.68 -14.41 -3.45
C ARG A 194 14.65 -13.59 -2.70
N GLN A 195 13.46 -14.13 -2.48
CA GLN A 195 12.40 -13.43 -1.74
C GLN A 195 12.81 -13.10 -0.30
N LEU A 196 13.52 -14.01 0.37
CA LEU A 196 14.05 -13.76 1.71
C LEU A 196 15.08 -12.63 1.70
N ASN A 197 15.98 -12.61 0.71
CA ASN A 197 16.97 -11.56 0.57
C ASN A 197 16.31 -10.20 0.32
N ASP A 198 15.30 -10.15 -0.58
CA ASP A 198 14.53 -8.94 -0.85
C ASP A 198 13.82 -8.42 0.41
N LEU A 199 13.17 -9.31 1.16
CA LEU A 199 12.53 -8.96 2.44
C LEU A 199 13.54 -8.45 3.46
N SER A 200 14.71 -9.08 3.57
CA SER A 200 15.77 -8.64 4.48
C SER A 200 16.29 -7.24 4.11
N SER A 201 16.46 -6.97 2.81
CA SER A 201 16.93 -5.67 2.34
C SER A 201 15.92 -4.56 2.63
N ARG A 202 14.62 -4.82 2.41
CA ARG A 202 13.54 -3.88 2.77
C ARG A 202 13.49 -3.64 4.27
N PHE A 203 13.61 -4.70 5.08
CA PHE A 203 13.59 -4.57 6.53
C PHE A 203 14.73 -3.69 7.05
N VAL A 204 15.94 -3.82 6.50
CA VAL A 204 17.08 -2.95 6.86
C VAL A 204 16.81 -1.48 6.49
N VAL A 205 16.23 -1.23 5.31
CA VAL A 205 15.84 0.13 4.90
C VAL A 205 14.77 0.69 5.84
N ASP A 206 13.70 -0.07 6.10
CA ASP A 206 12.60 0.33 6.98
C ASP A 206 13.09 0.60 8.42
N GLU A 207 14.03 -0.20 8.94
CA GLU A 207 14.65 0.06 10.24
C GLU A 207 15.46 1.36 10.23
N SER A 208 16.22 1.62 9.17
CA SER A 208 16.99 2.86 9.04
C SER A 208 16.10 4.09 8.95
N ASP A 209 15.01 4.03 8.18
CA ASP A 209 14.02 5.10 8.06
C ASP A 209 13.30 5.32 9.39
N ARG A 210 12.93 4.24 10.09
CA ARG A 210 12.36 4.32 11.44
C ARG A 210 13.33 4.99 12.41
N SER A 211 14.63 4.67 12.37
CA SER A 211 15.64 5.33 13.20
C SER A 211 15.75 6.82 12.89
N LEU A 212 15.73 7.21 11.61
CA LEU A 212 15.74 8.62 11.20
C LEU A 212 14.51 9.37 11.71
N LEU A 213 13.32 8.79 11.55
CA LEU A 213 12.06 9.37 12.03
C LEU A 213 12.04 9.49 13.56
N LEU A 214 12.57 8.51 14.29
CA LEU A 214 12.69 8.60 15.75
C LEU A 214 13.63 9.74 16.16
N LEU A 215 14.76 9.89 15.48
CA LEU A 215 15.72 10.95 15.73
C LEU A 215 15.15 12.33 15.39
N GLU A 216 14.28 12.41 14.37
CA GLU A 216 13.53 13.61 14.04
C GLU A 216 12.46 13.92 15.12
N LEU A 217 11.71 12.92 15.58
CA LEU A 217 10.74 13.07 16.66
C LEU A 217 11.40 13.54 17.96
N GLU A 218 12.61 13.07 18.28
CA GLU A 218 13.39 13.55 19.42
C GLU A 218 13.71 15.04 19.31
N ARG A 219 13.97 15.57 18.12
CA ARG A 219 14.17 17.01 17.91
C ARG A 219 12.90 17.79 18.22
N TYR A 220 11.74 17.31 17.78
CA TYR A 220 10.44 17.93 18.08
C TYR A 220 9.99 17.80 19.53
N ARG A 221 10.61 16.93 20.35
CA ARG A 221 10.38 16.93 21.80
C ARG A 221 10.93 18.19 22.46
N ASN A 222 11.90 18.87 21.83
CA ASN A 222 12.36 20.17 22.30
C ASN A 222 11.35 21.27 21.88
N PRO A 223 10.70 21.97 22.84
CA PRO A 223 9.72 23.00 22.53
C PRO A 223 10.30 24.22 21.77
N ASP A 224 11.61 24.41 21.82
CA ASP A 224 12.32 25.49 21.14
C ASP A 224 12.81 25.09 19.74
N TYR A 225 12.65 23.81 19.36
CA TYR A 225 13.03 23.35 18.04
C TYR A 225 12.01 23.82 16.99
N ILE A 226 12.49 24.58 16.03
CA ILE A 226 11.76 24.97 14.83
C ILE A 226 12.43 24.29 13.65
N HIS A 227 11.64 23.61 12.82
CA HIS A 227 12.16 22.95 11.62
C HIS A 227 12.93 23.98 10.75
N PRO A 228 14.09 23.64 10.18
CA PRO A 228 14.93 24.59 9.45
C PRO A 228 14.19 25.39 8.37
N GLU A 229 13.26 24.73 7.65
CA GLU A 229 12.44 25.40 6.63
C GLU A 229 11.49 26.44 7.22
N HIS A 230 10.81 26.12 8.32
CA HIS A 230 9.93 27.07 9.01
C HIS A 230 10.71 28.22 9.61
N ARG A 231 11.89 27.94 10.16
CA ARG A 231 12.79 28.97 10.69
C ARG A 231 13.20 29.97 9.59
N ALA A 232 13.56 29.48 8.41
CA ALA A 232 13.93 30.35 7.29
C ALA A 232 12.75 31.23 6.81
N ILE A 233 11.52 30.71 6.84
CA ILE A 233 10.31 31.48 6.50
C ILE A 233 10.05 32.57 7.55
N ILE A 234 10.11 32.23 8.84
CA ILE A 234 9.92 33.19 9.94
C ILE A 234 10.97 34.30 9.85
N GLU A 235 12.24 33.95 9.65
CA GLU A 235 13.33 34.93 9.53
C GLU A 235 13.13 35.89 8.35
N ARG A 236 12.63 35.40 7.20
CA ARG A 236 12.27 36.27 6.05
C ARG A 236 11.11 37.22 6.37
N GLN A 237 10.04 36.70 6.96
CA GLN A 237 8.88 37.52 7.33
C GLN A 237 9.24 38.59 8.38
N GLN A 238 10.13 38.26 9.31
CA GLN A 238 10.65 39.20 10.29
C GLN A 238 11.42 40.35 9.62
N GLN A 239 12.26 40.04 8.62
CA GLN A 239 13.00 41.06 7.86
C GLN A 239 12.06 41.97 7.07
N GLU A 240 11.07 41.39 6.38
CA GLU A 240 10.04 42.16 5.65
C GLU A 240 9.28 43.10 6.59
N PHE A 241 8.95 42.64 7.81
CA PHE A 241 8.31 43.45 8.83
C PHE A 241 9.16 44.65 9.26
N ASP A 242 10.45 44.41 9.53
CA ASP A 242 11.37 45.47 9.95
C ASP A 242 11.59 46.51 8.85
N ASP A 243 11.59 46.09 7.59
CA ASP A 243 11.69 46.98 6.44
C ASP A 243 10.40 47.81 6.26
N LEU A 244 9.22 47.18 6.33
CA LEU A 244 7.93 47.90 6.28
C LEU A 244 7.78 48.91 7.42
N GLN A 245 8.21 48.57 8.64
CA GLN A 245 8.21 49.51 9.76
C GLN A 245 9.12 50.71 9.50
N ARG A 246 10.30 50.48 8.92
CA ARG A 246 11.23 51.56 8.57
C ARG A 246 10.65 52.45 7.49
N GLU A 247 10.01 51.88 6.47
CA GLU A 247 9.33 52.63 5.42
C GLU A 247 8.17 53.45 5.97
N PHE A 248 7.29 52.86 6.79
CA PHE A 248 6.18 53.57 7.40
C PHE A 248 6.64 54.78 8.22
N ARG A 249 7.70 54.62 9.03
CA ARG A 249 8.28 55.74 9.79
C ARG A 249 8.83 56.84 8.89
N ARG A 250 9.44 56.50 7.75
CA ARG A 250 9.95 57.48 6.77
C ARG A 250 8.80 58.22 6.10
N GLU A 251 7.76 57.50 5.70
CA GLU A 251 6.62 58.06 4.98
C GLU A 251 5.77 58.95 5.90
N ARG A 252 5.60 58.57 7.17
CA ARG A 252 4.96 59.41 8.18
C ARG A 252 5.69 60.74 8.37
N LYS A 253 7.03 60.71 8.52
CA LYS A 253 7.83 61.96 8.61
C LYS A 253 7.69 62.84 7.38
N ARG A 254 7.60 62.24 6.17
CA ARG A 254 7.36 62.99 4.94
C ARG A 254 5.97 63.61 4.91
N SER A 255 4.96 62.88 5.37
CA SER A 255 3.59 63.37 5.51
C SER A 255 3.53 64.58 6.43
N ASP A 256 4.13 64.49 7.62
CA ASP A 256 4.15 65.58 8.60
C ASP A 256 4.80 66.87 8.03
N LEU A 257 5.90 66.71 7.28
CA LEU A 257 6.56 67.84 6.62
C LEU A 257 5.67 68.47 5.53
N LEU A 258 5.03 67.64 4.70
CA LEU A 258 4.13 68.14 3.66
C LEU A 258 2.89 68.80 4.23
N GLU A 259 2.33 68.28 5.33
CA GLU A 259 1.20 68.89 6.04
C GLU A 259 1.55 70.30 6.54
N SER A 260 2.77 70.47 7.07
CA SER A 260 3.28 71.77 7.52
C SER A 260 3.47 72.76 6.36
N GLU A 261 3.94 72.28 5.20
CA GLU A 261 4.14 73.13 4.01
C GLU A 261 2.80 73.49 3.36
N VAL A 262 1.82 72.56 3.33
CA VAL A 262 0.44 72.83 2.89
C VAL A 262 -0.19 73.88 3.81
N HIS A 263 -0.06 73.74 5.14
CA HIS A 263 -0.56 74.75 6.08
C HIS A 263 0.06 76.12 5.83
N ARG A 264 1.38 76.19 5.68
CA ARG A 264 2.11 77.43 5.39
C ARG A 264 1.64 78.09 4.09
N LEU A 265 1.47 77.33 3.01
CA LEU A 265 0.96 77.85 1.74
C LEU A 265 -0.50 78.30 1.86
N THR A 266 -1.31 77.60 2.66
CA THR A 266 -2.70 77.99 2.93
C THR A 266 -2.74 79.34 3.66
N GLU A 267 -1.90 79.53 4.67
CA GLU A 267 -1.75 80.81 5.39
C GLU A 267 -1.29 81.93 4.46
N GLN A 268 -0.29 81.70 3.59
CA GLN A 268 0.15 82.71 2.61
C GLN A 268 -0.94 83.09 1.59
N ILE A 269 -1.78 82.12 1.17
CA ILE A 269 -2.92 82.38 0.28
C ILE A 269 -4.01 83.18 1.01
N ILE A 270 -4.25 82.91 2.30
CA ILE A 270 -5.25 83.60 3.12
C ILE A 270 -4.82 85.03 3.49
N GLU A 271 -3.55 85.23 3.85
CA GLU A 271 -3.04 86.55 4.23
C GLU A 271 -3.06 87.55 3.06
N GLY A 272 -2.98 87.06 1.82
CA GLY A 272 -3.11 87.85 0.59
C GLY A 272 -1.95 88.83 0.36
N PRO A 273 -1.55 89.11 -0.90
CA PRO A 273 -0.47 90.04 -1.16
C PRO A 273 -0.90 91.49 -0.90
N SER A 274 0.00 92.28 -0.31
CA SER A 274 -0.17 93.71 -0.03
C SER A 274 -0.55 94.51 -1.30
N PRO A 275 -1.34 95.59 -1.21
CA PRO A 275 -2.21 96.11 -2.29
C PRO A 275 -1.51 96.89 -3.43
N SER A 276 -0.26 96.58 -3.77
CA SER A 276 0.47 97.27 -4.85
C SER A 276 1.15 96.27 -5.79
N VAL A 277 0.78 96.32 -7.09
CA VAL A 277 1.34 95.64 -8.30
C VAL A 277 0.46 94.53 -8.93
N ARG A 278 -0.64 94.93 -9.58
CA ARG A 278 -1.75 94.06 -10.04
C ARG A 278 -1.48 92.94 -11.07
N ASN A 279 -0.44 92.96 -11.90
CA ASN A 279 -0.34 92.03 -13.04
C ASN A 279 0.67 90.88 -12.85
N GLU A 280 1.86 91.14 -12.30
CA GLU A 280 2.82 90.08 -11.95
C GLU A 280 2.29 89.24 -10.75
N GLN A 281 1.57 89.88 -9.84
CA GLN A 281 0.95 89.25 -8.66
C GLN A 281 -0.18 88.27 -9.00
N LEU A 282 -0.89 88.48 -10.11
CA LEU A 282 -1.92 87.54 -10.57
C LEU A 282 -1.28 86.23 -11.06
N HIS A 283 -0.16 86.31 -11.77
CA HIS A 283 0.57 85.12 -12.19
C HIS A 283 1.27 84.41 -11.03
N GLU A 284 1.79 85.15 -10.04
CA GLU A 284 2.32 84.56 -8.81
C GLU A 284 1.23 83.86 -8.00
N LEU A 285 0.04 84.46 -7.84
CA LEU A 285 -1.12 83.83 -7.20
C LEU A 285 -1.60 82.59 -7.96
N GLU A 286 -1.65 82.65 -9.30
CA GLU A 286 -1.99 81.49 -10.13
C GLU A 286 -0.93 80.38 -10.03
N SER A 287 0.36 80.73 -9.94
CA SER A 287 1.45 79.78 -9.72
C SER A 287 1.35 79.13 -8.35
N LEU A 288 1.17 79.92 -7.28
CA LEU A 288 0.98 79.42 -5.91
C LEU A 288 -0.24 78.49 -5.83
N ARG A 289 -1.32 78.82 -6.55
CA ARG A 289 -2.54 77.99 -6.58
C ARG A 289 -2.33 76.67 -7.29
N ARG A 290 -1.53 76.64 -8.36
CA ARG A 290 -1.12 75.39 -9.04
C ARG A 290 -0.21 74.55 -8.15
N ASP A 291 0.75 75.17 -7.49
CA ASP A 291 1.67 74.49 -6.57
C ASP A 291 0.91 73.93 -5.35
N TYR A 292 -0.04 74.68 -4.80
CA TYR A 292 -0.93 74.22 -3.75
C TYR A 292 -1.77 73.03 -4.19
N GLN A 293 -2.37 73.06 -5.39
CA GLN A 293 -3.14 71.94 -5.93
C GLN A 293 -2.27 70.68 -6.09
N LEU A 294 -1.05 70.84 -6.59
CA LEU A 294 -0.12 69.72 -6.80
C LEU A 294 0.40 69.16 -5.47
N LEU A 295 0.59 70.00 -4.46
CA LEU A 295 0.99 69.60 -3.12
C LEU A 295 -0.15 68.94 -2.34
N SER A 296 -1.37 69.47 -2.46
CA SER A 296 -2.59 68.85 -1.92
C SER A 296 -2.82 67.45 -2.52
N GLN A 297 -2.65 67.29 -3.84
CA GLN A 297 -2.73 65.97 -4.47
C GLN A 297 -1.66 65.00 -3.95
N LYS A 298 -0.43 65.48 -3.74
CA LYS A 298 0.64 64.65 -3.13
C LYS A 298 0.32 64.28 -1.68
N TYR A 299 -0.27 65.20 -0.92
CA TYR A 299 -0.74 64.95 0.44
C TYR A 299 -1.85 63.89 0.46
N ASP A 300 -2.87 64.02 -0.40
CA ASP A 300 -3.95 63.04 -0.50
C ASP A 300 -3.45 61.63 -0.88
N MET A 301 -2.48 61.55 -1.79
CA MET A 301 -1.82 60.28 -2.13
C MET A 301 -1.04 59.68 -0.96
N LEU A 302 -0.36 60.50 -0.17
CA LEU A 302 0.38 60.05 1.01
C LEU A 302 -0.54 59.63 2.15
N VAL A 303 -1.64 60.35 2.37
CA VAL A 303 -2.68 59.96 3.33
C VAL A 303 -3.27 58.61 2.93
N SER A 304 -3.60 58.43 1.65
CA SER A 304 -4.09 57.15 1.11
C SER A 304 -3.08 56.00 1.34
N LYS A 305 -1.80 56.25 1.07
CA LYS A 305 -0.72 55.28 1.32
C LYS A 305 -0.50 55.00 2.81
N ASN A 306 -0.66 55.99 3.68
CA ASN A 306 -0.59 55.81 5.13
C ASN A 306 -1.76 54.98 5.66
N ILE A 307 -2.97 55.17 5.12
CA ILE A 307 -4.13 54.33 5.44
C ILE A 307 -3.87 52.89 5.00
N GLU A 308 -3.34 52.68 3.80
CA GLU A 308 -2.98 51.34 3.31
C GLU A 308 -1.93 50.67 4.20
N LEU A 309 -0.87 51.39 4.59
CA LEU A 309 0.17 50.89 5.50
C LEU A 309 -0.38 50.62 6.90
N SER A 310 -1.28 51.47 7.40
CA SER A 310 -1.96 51.29 8.70
C SER A 310 -2.81 50.01 8.69
N ASN A 311 -3.60 49.79 7.64
CA ASN A 311 -4.42 48.59 7.50
C ASN A 311 -3.55 47.33 7.40
N ARG A 312 -2.42 47.39 6.68
CA ARG A 312 -1.45 46.28 6.62
C ARG A 312 -0.83 45.99 7.98
N LEU A 313 -0.47 47.03 8.76
CA LEU A 313 0.04 46.89 10.12
C LEU A 313 -1.00 46.31 11.08
N GLU A 314 -2.27 46.72 10.95
CA GLU A 314 -3.38 46.22 11.76
C GLU A 314 -3.66 44.75 11.44
N ASN A 315 -3.67 44.37 10.16
CA ASN A 315 -3.76 42.97 9.73
C ASN A 315 -2.59 42.13 10.29
N GLN A 316 -1.35 42.63 10.27
CA GLN A 316 -0.23 41.95 10.89
C GLN A 316 -0.33 41.88 12.42
N SER A 317 -0.93 42.89 13.06
CA SER A 317 -1.23 42.82 14.49
C SER A 317 -2.23 41.71 14.79
N HIS A 318 -3.27 41.54 13.96
CA HIS A 318 -4.22 40.44 14.08
C HIS A 318 -3.55 39.07 13.88
N VAL A 319 -2.62 38.96 12.94
CA VAL A 319 -1.79 37.75 12.75
C VAL A 319 -0.99 37.44 14.02
N LYS A 320 -0.33 38.43 14.64
CA LYS A 320 0.37 38.24 15.93
C LYS A 320 -0.57 37.79 17.06
N HIS A 321 -1.80 38.30 17.09
CA HIS A 321 -2.80 37.86 18.08
C HIS A 321 -3.23 36.40 17.83
N LEU A 322 -3.37 36.00 16.57
CA LEU A 322 -3.66 34.62 16.17
C LEU A 322 -2.48 33.69 16.49
N GLU A 323 -1.24 34.10 16.23
CA GLU A 323 -0.03 33.37 16.64
C GLU A 323 -0.01 33.15 18.15
N GLN A 324 -0.24 34.19 18.95
CA GLN A 324 -0.34 34.06 20.41
C GLN A 324 -1.48 33.14 20.86
N ALA A 325 -2.61 33.13 20.13
CA ALA A 325 -3.71 32.22 20.42
C ALA A 325 -3.35 30.77 20.07
N LEU A 326 -2.66 30.55 18.96
CA LEU A 326 -2.14 29.24 18.54
C LEU A 326 -1.05 28.74 19.49
N ASP A 327 -0.14 29.59 19.94
CA ASP A 327 0.86 29.25 20.97
C ASP A 327 0.20 28.84 22.28
N LYS A 328 -0.85 29.55 22.71
CA LYS A 328 -1.64 29.14 23.89
C LYS A 328 -2.36 27.80 23.68
N ILE A 329 -2.80 27.47 22.47
CA ILE A 329 -3.38 26.15 22.16
C ILE A 329 -2.27 25.08 22.17
N ARG A 330 -1.11 25.37 21.56
CA ARG A 330 0.08 24.51 21.54
C ARG A 330 0.55 24.19 22.96
N ASP A 331 0.64 25.20 23.82
CA ASP A 331 1.04 25.05 25.22
C ASP A 331 0.03 24.22 26.02
N ARG A 332 -1.28 24.39 25.77
CA ARG A 332 -2.33 23.56 26.37
C ARG A 332 -2.25 22.11 25.89
N VAL A 333 -2.02 21.88 24.60
CA VAL A 333 -1.81 20.53 24.04
C VAL A 333 -0.56 19.89 24.64
N ASN A 334 0.55 20.63 24.71
CA ASN A 334 1.80 20.16 25.31
C ASN A 334 1.68 19.91 26.82
N ALA A 335 0.85 20.68 27.54
CA ALA A 335 0.54 20.45 28.95
C ALA A 335 -0.31 19.18 29.14
N VAL A 336 -1.27 18.94 28.24
CA VAL A 336 -2.07 17.70 28.24
C VAL A 336 -1.21 16.49 27.92
N ILE A 337 -0.30 16.58 26.95
CA ILE A 337 0.66 15.49 26.63
C ILE A 337 1.61 15.20 27.78
N ARG A 338 2.03 16.24 28.54
CA ARG A 338 2.93 16.11 29.69
C ARG A 338 2.23 15.73 31.00
N SER A 339 0.91 15.73 31.05
CA SER A 339 0.18 15.36 32.27
C SER A 339 0.23 13.84 32.49
N GLU A 340 1.13 13.42 33.38
CA GLU A 340 1.21 12.04 33.86
C GLU A 340 -0.05 11.71 34.67
N GLY A 341 -0.87 10.77 34.15
CA GLY A 341 -2.09 10.29 34.82
C GLY A 341 -3.34 10.20 33.94
N LEU A 342 -3.31 10.68 32.70
CA LEU A 342 -4.41 10.47 31.74
C LEU A 342 -4.16 9.20 30.90
N THR A 343 -5.18 8.34 30.79
CA THR A 343 -5.14 7.19 29.88
C THR A 343 -5.04 7.69 28.43
N SER A 344 -4.37 6.92 27.56
CA SER A 344 -4.16 7.28 26.15
C SER A 344 -5.46 7.63 25.41
N GLU A 345 -6.59 7.05 25.82
CA GLU A 345 -7.92 7.33 25.27
C GLU A 345 -8.43 8.74 25.62
N MET A 346 -8.23 9.21 26.86
CA MET A 346 -8.64 10.57 27.26
C MET A 346 -7.80 11.66 26.57
N LEU A 347 -6.51 11.39 26.32
CA LEU A 347 -5.64 12.28 25.56
C LEU A 347 -6.13 12.46 24.12
N VAL A 348 -6.53 11.37 23.47
CA VAL A 348 -7.10 11.41 22.11
C VAL A 348 -8.40 12.22 22.06
N VAL A 349 -9.29 12.06 23.05
CA VAL A 349 -10.56 12.82 23.10
C VAL A 349 -10.31 14.33 23.29
N ARG A 350 -9.36 14.72 24.14
CA ARG A 350 -9.01 16.14 24.33
C ARG A 350 -8.36 16.74 23.09
N ILE A 351 -7.40 16.05 22.48
CA ILE A 351 -6.76 16.51 21.24
C ILE A 351 -7.79 16.62 20.11
N ARG A 352 -8.71 15.66 19.97
CA ARG A 352 -9.80 15.75 18.99
C ARG A 352 -10.68 16.99 19.19
N ARG A 353 -11.02 17.34 20.44
CA ARG A 353 -11.81 18.55 20.73
C ARG A 353 -11.09 19.84 20.34
N GLU A 354 -9.79 19.93 20.59
CA GLU A 354 -8.98 21.09 20.18
C GLU A 354 -8.85 21.16 18.64
N VAL A 355 -8.65 20.02 17.97
CA VAL A 355 -8.65 19.94 16.50
C VAL A 355 -9.99 20.33 15.91
N GLU A 356 -11.11 19.94 16.52
CA GLU A 356 -12.45 20.39 16.10
C GLU A 356 -12.62 21.90 16.23
N GLN A 357 -12.09 22.54 17.28
CA GLN A 357 -12.13 24.00 17.41
C GLN A 357 -11.31 24.68 16.32
N LEU A 358 -10.13 24.15 16.00
CA LEU A 358 -9.30 24.62 14.88
C LEU A 358 -10.00 24.45 13.53
N GLN A 359 -10.69 23.32 13.32
CA GLN A 359 -11.49 23.08 12.11
C GLN A 359 -12.69 24.04 12.00
N ARG A 360 -13.34 24.36 13.12
CA ARG A 360 -14.42 25.38 13.15
C ARG A 360 -13.86 26.76 12.83
N ALA A 361 -12.76 27.15 13.45
CA ALA A 361 -12.08 28.42 13.15
C ALA A 361 -11.67 28.52 11.67
N ARG A 362 -11.13 27.44 11.10
CA ARG A 362 -10.80 27.33 9.66
C ARG A 362 -12.02 27.59 8.79
N THR A 363 -13.15 26.96 9.11
CA THR A 363 -14.41 27.12 8.38
C THR A 363 -14.95 28.55 8.49
N TYR A 364 -14.89 29.17 9.66
CA TYR A 364 -15.33 30.56 9.85
C TYR A 364 -14.46 31.55 9.08
N LEU A 365 -13.14 31.37 9.10
CA LEU A 365 -12.21 32.19 8.32
C LEU A 365 -12.47 32.05 6.83
N GLY A 366 -12.65 30.81 6.34
CA GLY A 366 -13.00 30.56 4.94
C GLY A 366 -14.27 31.31 4.51
N LYS A 367 -15.32 31.32 5.35
CA LYS A 367 -16.57 32.05 5.05
C LYS A 367 -16.36 33.57 5.03
N ALA A 368 -15.60 34.11 5.98
CA ALA A 368 -15.29 35.53 6.02
C ALA A 368 -14.52 36.01 4.77
N LEU A 369 -13.56 35.19 4.29
CA LEU A 369 -12.81 35.48 3.06
C LEU A 369 -13.70 35.38 1.82
N PHE A 370 -14.65 34.43 1.80
CA PHE A 370 -15.66 34.37 0.74
C PHE A 370 -16.52 35.63 0.69
N ASP A 371 -17.05 36.07 1.83
CA ASP A 371 -17.86 37.29 1.94
C ASP A 371 -17.05 38.53 1.52
N LEU A 372 -15.78 38.60 1.90
CA LEU A 372 -14.86 39.66 1.51
C LEU A 372 -14.59 39.66 -0.01
N GLY A 373 -14.37 38.49 -0.60
CA GLY A 373 -14.21 38.33 -2.05
C GLY A 373 -15.44 38.79 -2.83
N MET A 374 -16.64 38.46 -2.35
CA MET A 374 -17.90 38.93 -2.93
C MET A 374 -18.09 40.44 -2.78
N LEU A 375 -17.63 41.04 -1.68
CA LEU A 375 -17.62 42.50 -1.50
C LEU A 375 -16.65 43.19 -2.47
N TYR A 376 -15.46 42.64 -2.68
CA TYR A 376 -14.52 43.17 -3.68
C TYR A 376 -15.07 43.11 -5.11
N LEU A 377 -15.85 42.07 -5.46
CA LEU A 377 -16.56 42.01 -6.73
C LEU A 377 -17.58 43.14 -6.89
N ARG A 378 -18.37 43.41 -5.85
CA ARG A 378 -19.35 44.51 -5.84
C ARG A 378 -18.69 45.88 -5.98
N LEU A 379 -17.47 46.03 -5.45
CA LEU A 379 -16.66 47.24 -5.56
C LEU A 379 -15.88 47.33 -6.88
N GLY A 380 -15.99 46.35 -7.79
CA GLY A 380 -15.29 46.34 -9.07
C GLY A 380 -13.80 45.96 -8.98
N ARG A 381 -13.30 45.60 -7.79
CA ARG A 381 -11.91 45.20 -7.55
C ARG A 381 -11.73 43.71 -7.81
N LYS A 382 -11.68 43.34 -9.10
CA LYS A 382 -11.71 41.94 -9.53
C LYS A 382 -10.49 41.12 -9.13
N ASP A 383 -9.29 41.71 -9.13
CA ASP A 383 -8.08 40.97 -8.76
C ASP A 383 -8.05 40.62 -7.28
N ASP A 384 -8.38 41.59 -6.41
CA ASP A 384 -8.46 41.39 -4.96
C ASP A 384 -9.61 40.43 -4.59
N ALA A 385 -10.73 40.48 -5.31
CA ALA A 385 -11.80 39.51 -5.12
C ALA A 385 -11.34 38.07 -5.36
N LEU A 386 -10.54 37.86 -6.42
CA LEU A 386 -10.11 36.53 -6.81
C LEU A 386 -9.05 35.97 -5.86
N THR A 387 -8.20 36.80 -5.26
CA THR A 387 -7.27 36.36 -4.22
C THR A 387 -8.02 35.86 -2.99
N GLU A 388 -9.01 36.62 -2.52
CA GLU A 388 -9.81 36.23 -1.34
C GLU A 388 -10.68 34.99 -1.61
N LEU A 389 -11.28 34.88 -2.79
CA LEU A 389 -12.06 33.69 -3.18
C LEU A 389 -11.20 32.42 -3.33
N ARG A 390 -9.94 32.53 -3.74
CA ARG A 390 -9.00 31.38 -3.74
C ARG A 390 -8.64 30.95 -2.33
N ALA A 391 -8.32 31.91 -1.46
CA ALA A 391 -8.01 31.63 -0.06
C ALA A 391 -9.20 30.98 0.66
N ALA A 392 -10.43 31.44 0.40
CA ALA A 392 -11.66 30.81 0.90
C ALA A 392 -11.80 29.34 0.45
N LYS A 393 -11.51 29.06 -0.83
CA LYS A 393 -11.54 27.71 -1.40
C LYS A 393 -10.49 26.79 -0.78
N GLU A 394 -9.26 27.27 -0.58
CA GLU A 394 -8.18 26.52 0.08
C GLU A 394 -8.53 26.13 1.53
N LEU A 395 -9.31 26.97 2.22
CA LEU A 395 -9.82 26.68 3.56
C LEU A 395 -11.04 25.72 3.57
N GLY A 396 -11.53 25.33 2.40
CA GLY A 396 -12.58 24.34 2.20
C GLY A 396 -13.99 24.91 2.05
N VAL A 397 -14.13 26.20 1.70
CA VAL A 397 -15.43 26.76 1.29
C VAL A 397 -15.69 26.40 -0.16
N ASP A 398 -16.73 25.60 -0.39
CA ASP A 398 -17.14 25.18 -1.73
C ASP A 398 -18.43 25.91 -2.13
N ASP A 399 -18.29 26.89 -3.01
CA ASP A 399 -19.40 27.69 -3.53
C ASP A 399 -19.41 27.67 -5.08
N PRO A 400 -20.55 27.33 -5.71
CA PRO A 400 -20.63 27.15 -7.16
C PRO A 400 -20.44 28.46 -7.95
N GLU A 401 -20.75 29.61 -7.37
CA GLU A 401 -20.59 30.91 -8.02
C GLU A 401 -19.13 31.36 -7.99
N ALA A 402 -18.48 31.26 -6.83
CA ALA A 402 -17.04 31.52 -6.71
C ALA A 402 -16.19 30.57 -7.57
N ASN A 403 -16.56 29.28 -7.63
CA ASN A 403 -15.85 28.31 -8.47
C ASN A 403 -15.92 28.64 -9.97
N ARG A 404 -17.06 29.12 -10.46
CA ARG A 404 -17.21 29.58 -11.85
C ARG A 404 -16.35 30.82 -12.12
N LEU A 405 -16.32 31.77 -11.18
CA LEU A 405 -15.49 32.97 -11.30
C LEU A 405 -13.99 32.67 -11.31
N LEU A 406 -13.56 31.66 -10.54
CA LEU A 406 -12.17 31.18 -10.54
C LEU A 406 -11.81 30.40 -11.82
N GLN A 407 -12.73 29.60 -12.37
CA GLN A 407 -12.53 28.83 -13.62
C GLN A 407 -12.45 29.73 -14.85
N ASN A 408 -13.29 30.75 -14.96
CA ASN A 408 -13.32 31.67 -16.11
C ASN A 408 -12.01 32.45 -16.33
N ARG A 409 -11.08 32.46 -15.35
CA ARG A 409 -9.73 33.05 -15.48
C ARG A 409 -8.64 32.00 -15.72
N ALA A 410 -8.90 30.72 -15.49
CA ALA A 410 -7.95 29.65 -15.84
C ALA A 410 -7.94 29.36 -17.35
N ASP A 411 -9.05 29.67 -18.03
CA ASP A 411 -9.26 29.45 -19.47
C ASP A 411 -9.02 30.71 -20.33
N ALA A 412 -8.61 31.83 -19.73
CA ALA A 412 -8.27 33.11 -20.38
C ALA A 412 -6.79 33.42 -20.19
#